data_AF-A0A8B6BZS3-F1
#
_entry.id   AF-A0A8B6BZS3-F1
#
_cell.length_a   1.000
_cell.length_b   1.000
_cell.length_c   1.000
_cell.angle_alpha   90.00
_cell.angle_beta   90.00
_cell.angle_gamma   90.00
#
_symmetry.space_group_name_H-M   'P 1'
#
loop_
_entity.id
_entity.type
_entity.pdbx_description
1 polymer ?
#
loop_
_entity_poly.entity_id
_entity_poly.type
_entity_poly.pdbx_seq_one_letter_code
_entity_poly.pdbx_strand_id
1 'polypeptide(L)'
;MNLGMKEADYENLHFRYFSNPMDFMLFGLFAWRDRADSTPSKATFEKLLTALVAIKVPHYLCQVHREDHTLVEIAHNRLQEIPSDNVINTLTEKKLIGDCVVHLGVELGLSINSIKETIVNNPRNLYDRIHDLLIKWKTCNEPNMVTPTIYRLMMALQRVEAADGLAFVMKTYDVEQNYESSETVARLNPYKEKCNPIQPNDSSTKVRVRVKAGKNVFVHEVAPGIASVAGFTNEEINFTKMGMIALNILADVLYDLLKPDKPHLRPRSDCDITYLYQEHRKLNKHIPTNGWGGMCQAIQVTDISTGDDIERIRHTRNELQHSKEFELGDTRFKELCNILRDLLKRFDTLNKPARLYTDHLHEILAKIISAQEVHSIENEILGMDITVEIENPMTVQP
;
A
#
# COMPACT_ATOMS: atom_id res chain seq x y z
N MET A 1 12.01 -29.58 7.42
CA MET A 1 12.57 -30.40 6.32
C MET A 1 11.85 -30.27 4.97
N ASN A 2 10.57 -29.88 4.89
CA ASN A 2 9.82 -29.82 3.61
C ASN A 2 10.30 -28.76 2.59
N LEU A 3 11.21 -27.85 2.97
CA LEU A 3 11.82 -26.86 2.07
C LEU A 3 13.24 -27.27 1.61
N GLY A 4 13.70 -28.48 1.92
CA GLY A 4 15.06 -28.94 1.57
C GLY A 4 16.19 -28.28 2.37
N MET A 5 15.87 -27.57 3.45
CA MET A 5 16.86 -26.94 4.35
C MET A 5 17.56 -27.98 5.22
N LYS A 6 18.87 -27.83 5.42
CA LYS A 6 19.67 -28.67 6.32
C LYS A 6 19.47 -28.21 7.77
N GLU A 7 19.78 -29.08 8.72
CA GLU A 7 19.66 -28.79 10.15
C GLU A 7 20.50 -27.57 10.59
N ALA A 8 21.71 -27.44 10.06
CA ALA A 8 22.55 -26.25 10.28
C ALA A 8 21.94 -24.94 9.74
N ASP A 9 21.08 -24.99 8.70
CA ASP A 9 20.38 -23.81 8.19
C ASP A 9 19.31 -23.37 9.20
N TYR A 10 18.64 -24.34 9.83
CA TYR A 10 17.69 -24.10 10.92
C TYR A 10 18.37 -23.60 12.19
N GLU A 11 19.53 -24.13 12.56
CA GLU A 11 20.28 -23.65 13.73
C GLU A 11 20.81 -22.23 13.52
N ASN A 12 21.27 -21.89 12.31
CA ASN A 12 21.67 -20.52 11.96
C ASN A 12 20.50 -19.53 11.97
N LEU A 13 19.31 -19.97 11.56
CA LEU A 13 18.06 -19.24 11.76
C LEU A 13 17.77 -19.11 13.27
N HIS A 14 17.87 -20.18 14.04
CA HIS A 14 17.53 -20.15 15.47
C HIS A 14 18.48 -19.29 16.33
N PHE A 15 19.72 -19.07 15.89
CA PHE A 15 20.77 -18.35 16.61
C PHE A 15 20.75 -16.82 16.39
N ARG A 16 19.98 -16.30 15.43
CA ARG A 16 19.97 -14.88 15.05
C ARG A 16 18.55 -14.32 15.11
N TYR A 17 18.31 -13.38 16.03
CA TYR A 17 17.18 -12.44 16.00
C TYR A 17 15.78 -13.05 15.82
N PHE A 18 15.14 -13.56 16.87
CA PHE A 18 13.69 -13.80 16.78
C PHE A 18 12.93 -13.38 18.03
N SER A 19 12.43 -12.14 17.98
CA SER A 19 11.15 -11.78 18.61
C SER A 19 10.01 -11.69 17.58
N ASN A 20 10.30 -11.70 16.26
CA ASN A 20 9.30 -11.56 15.21
C ASN A 20 9.35 -12.70 14.17
N PRO A 21 8.29 -13.52 14.04
CA PRO A 21 8.17 -14.58 13.04
C PRO A 21 8.29 -14.13 11.57
N MET A 22 8.11 -12.84 11.28
CA MET A 22 8.21 -12.28 9.93
C MET A 22 9.60 -12.39 9.32
N ASP A 23 10.62 -12.04 10.09
CA ASP A 23 12.00 -12.00 9.60
C ASP A 23 12.50 -13.42 9.30
N PHE A 24 11.96 -14.43 10.00
CA PHE A 24 12.28 -15.85 9.83
C PHE A 24 11.74 -16.35 8.49
N MET A 25 10.51 -15.95 8.16
CA MET A 25 9.86 -16.36 6.92
C MET A 25 10.43 -15.65 5.70
N LEU A 26 10.73 -14.35 5.80
CA LEU A 26 11.35 -13.58 4.71
C LEU A 26 12.72 -14.17 4.34
N PHE A 27 13.56 -14.47 5.34
CA PHE A 27 14.85 -15.12 5.08
C PHE A 27 14.69 -16.55 4.54
N GLY A 28 13.71 -17.31 5.04
CA GLY A 28 13.38 -18.63 4.49
C GLY A 28 12.93 -18.57 3.03
N LEU A 29 12.17 -17.54 2.66
CA LEU A 29 11.73 -17.25 1.29
C LEU A 29 12.89 -16.86 0.37
N PHE A 30 13.81 -16.01 0.82
CA PHE A 30 15.00 -15.64 0.05
C PHE A 30 15.94 -16.82 -0.13
N ALA A 31 16.23 -17.58 0.93
CA ALA A 31 17.06 -18.78 0.84
C ALA A 31 16.43 -19.89 -0.03
N TRP A 32 15.09 -19.98 -0.06
CA TRP A 32 14.36 -20.89 -0.95
C TRP A 32 14.42 -20.44 -2.42
N ARG A 33 14.23 -19.14 -2.68
CA ARG A 33 14.34 -18.54 -4.02
C ARG A 33 15.74 -18.76 -4.60
N ASP A 34 16.78 -18.48 -3.81
CA ASP A 34 18.17 -18.53 -4.28
C ASP A 34 18.66 -19.98 -4.50
N ARG A 35 17.95 -21.01 -4.00
CA ARG A 35 18.18 -22.43 -4.34
C ARG A 35 17.40 -22.92 -5.56
N ALA A 36 16.41 -22.16 -6.06
CA ALA A 36 15.63 -22.50 -7.25
C ALA A 36 16.52 -22.70 -8.49
N ASP A 37 17.68 -22.03 -8.52
CA ASP A 37 18.60 -22.03 -9.66
C ASP A 37 19.65 -23.17 -9.62
N SER A 38 19.74 -23.95 -8.54
CA SER A 38 20.83 -24.92 -8.33
C SER A 38 20.42 -26.37 -8.05
N THR A 39 19.13 -26.70 -8.01
CA THR A 39 18.68 -28.08 -7.71
C THR A 39 17.65 -28.65 -8.71
N PRO A 40 17.64 -29.98 -8.96
CA PRO A 40 16.81 -30.60 -10.00
C PRO A 40 15.31 -30.64 -9.67
N SER A 41 14.92 -30.46 -8.41
CA SER A 41 13.52 -30.22 -8.04
C SER A 41 13.25 -28.72 -8.15
N LYS A 42 12.75 -28.28 -9.31
CA LYS A 42 12.39 -26.88 -9.55
C LYS A 42 11.50 -26.37 -8.41
N ALA A 43 11.99 -25.36 -7.71
CA ALA A 43 11.23 -24.59 -6.75
C ALA A 43 10.17 -23.81 -7.55
N THR A 44 8.89 -24.13 -7.34
CA THR A 44 7.79 -23.49 -8.04
C THR A 44 6.99 -22.64 -7.06
N PHE A 45 6.39 -21.56 -7.55
CA PHE A 45 5.47 -20.74 -6.77
C PHE A 45 4.38 -21.56 -6.06
N GLU A 46 3.92 -22.64 -6.72
CA GLU A 46 2.96 -23.58 -6.17
C GLU A 46 3.48 -24.35 -4.94
N LYS A 47 4.76 -24.75 -4.92
CA LYS A 47 5.39 -25.38 -3.75
C LYS A 47 5.59 -24.40 -2.61
N LEU A 48 5.93 -23.14 -2.92
CA LEU A 48 6.03 -22.07 -1.93
C LEU A 48 4.67 -21.76 -1.31
N LEU A 49 3.65 -21.57 -2.14
CA LEU A 49 2.28 -21.34 -1.70
C LEU A 49 1.79 -22.51 -0.86
N THR A 50 2.05 -23.76 -1.27
CA THR A 50 1.69 -24.95 -0.49
C THR A 50 2.38 -24.97 0.87
N ALA A 51 3.67 -24.61 0.94
CA ALA A 51 4.40 -24.51 2.21
C ALA A 51 3.86 -23.39 3.11
N LEU A 52 3.57 -22.20 2.57
CA LEU A 52 3.00 -21.06 3.30
C LEU A 52 1.56 -21.33 3.77
N VAL A 53 0.77 -22.04 2.98
CA VAL A 53 -0.56 -22.53 3.36
C VAL A 53 -0.44 -23.58 4.48
N ALA A 54 0.54 -24.49 4.41
CA ALA A 54 0.77 -25.50 5.43
C ALA A 54 1.14 -24.90 6.80
N ILE A 55 1.77 -23.72 6.83
CA ILE A 55 2.05 -22.97 8.07
C ILE A 55 0.96 -21.91 8.39
N LYS A 56 -0.18 -21.92 7.67
CA LYS A 56 -1.35 -21.05 7.85
C LYS A 56 -1.11 -19.55 7.72
N VAL A 57 -0.18 -19.14 6.86
CA VAL A 57 0.17 -17.71 6.66
C VAL A 57 0.33 -17.31 5.18
N PRO A 58 -0.71 -17.49 4.34
CA PRO A 58 -0.64 -17.18 2.90
C PRO A 58 -0.70 -15.68 2.57
N HIS A 59 -1.09 -14.81 3.50
CA HIS A 59 -1.30 -13.36 3.25
C HIS A 59 -0.01 -12.55 3.10
N TYR A 60 1.16 -13.08 3.50
CA TYR A 60 2.43 -12.36 3.45
C TYR A 60 3.05 -12.26 2.04
N LEU A 61 2.62 -13.12 1.11
CA LEU A 61 3.00 -13.02 -0.31
C LEU A 61 2.55 -11.68 -0.94
N CYS A 62 1.43 -11.15 -0.49
CA CYS A 62 0.89 -9.88 -0.97
C CYS A 62 1.65 -8.67 -0.41
N GLN A 63 2.29 -8.79 0.76
CA GLN A 63 2.99 -7.69 1.41
C GLN A 63 4.37 -7.44 0.78
N VAL A 64 5.12 -8.52 0.50
CA VAL A 64 6.37 -8.45 -0.27
C VAL A 64 6.14 -7.89 -1.68
N HIS A 65 4.97 -8.17 -2.26
CA HIS A 65 4.62 -7.64 -3.58
C HIS A 65 4.18 -6.16 -3.56
N ARG A 66 3.61 -5.66 -2.44
CA ARG A 66 3.12 -4.28 -2.29
C ARG A 66 4.23 -3.27 -2.02
N GLU A 67 5.26 -3.64 -1.26
CA GLU A 67 6.35 -2.73 -0.88
C GLU A 67 7.37 -2.49 -2.02
N ASP A 68 7.17 -3.09 -3.19
CA ASP A 68 8.04 -2.97 -4.37
C ASP A 68 7.46 -2.00 -5.44
N HIS A 69 6.17 -1.65 -5.44
CA HIS A 69 5.54 -1.09 -6.66
C HIS A 69 5.61 0.43 -6.87
N THR A 70 5.64 1.26 -5.82
CA THR A 70 5.69 2.73 -5.99
C THR A 70 7.00 3.22 -6.62
N LEU A 71 8.09 2.48 -6.46
CA LEU A 71 9.36 2.76 -7.17
C LEU A 71 9.46 1.99 -8.50
N VAL A 72 8.73 0.88 -8.69
CA VAL A 72 8.69 0.10 -9.93
C VAL A 72 7.87 0.79 -11.03
N GLU A 73 6.80 1.51 -10.70
CA GLU A 73 6.09 2.33 -11.71
C GLU A 73 6.92 3.54 -12.17
N ILE A 74 7.83 4.03 -11.32
CA ILE A 74 8.82 5.06 -11.68
C ILE A 74 10.10 4.43 -12.28
N ALA A 75 10.11 3.13 -12.59
CA ALA A 75 11.22 2.47 -13.28
C ALA A 75 11.30 2.87 -14.77
N HIS A 76 11.57 4.15 -14.98
CA HIS A 76 12.15 4.70 -16.17
C HIS A 76 13.45 3.93 -16.49
N ASN A 77 13.79 3.78 -17.77
CA ASN A 77 15.01 3.07 -18.21
C ASN A 77 16.27 3.50 -17.44
N ARG A 78 16.32 4.76 -16.98
CA ARG A 78 17.41 5.32 -16.16
C ARG A 78 17.60 4.63 -14.80
N LEU A 79 16.54 4.13 -14.15
CA LEU A 79 16.67 3.47 -12.84
C LEU A 79 17.21 2.04 -12.94
N GLN A 80 17.20 1.45 -14.14
CA GLN A 80 17.83 0.17 -14.43
C GLN A 80 19.32 0.30 -14.77
N GLU A 81 19.84 1.52 -14.86
CA GLU A 81 21.27 1.76 -15.07
C GLU A 81 22.09 1.34 -13.84
N ILE A 82 23.33 0.90 -14.09
CA ILE A 82 24.30 0.63 -13.03
C ILE A 82 24.82 1.98 -12.51
N PRO A 83 24.87 2.22 -11.18
CA PRO A 83 25.38 3.47 -10.64
C PRO A 83 26.78 3.81 -11.14
N SER A 84 26.95 5.04 -11.62
CA SER A 84 28.26 5.54 -12.03
C SER A 84 29.22 5.69 -10.84
N ASP A 85 30.52 5.66 -11.08
CA ASP A 85 31.51 5.87 -10.01
C ASP A 85 31.35 7.25 -9.37
N ASN A 86 30.91 8.25 -10.14
CA ASN A 86 30.62 9.58 -9.63
C ASN A 86 29.49 9.58 -8.59
N VAL A 87 28.45 8.77 -8.79
CA VAL A 87 27.34 8.62 -7.82
C VAL A 87 27.86 7.99 -6.53
N ILE A 88 28.63 6.90 -6.63
CA ILE A 88 29.21 6.21 -5.47
C ILE A 88 30.17 7.14 -4.71
N ASN A 89 31.10 7.79 -5.40
CA ASN A 89 32.05 8.72 -4.80
C ASN A 89 31.33 9.88 -4.11
N THR A 90 30.28 10.43 -4.74
CA THR A 90 29.53 11.54 -4.15
C THR A 90 28.79 11.12 -2.88
N LEU A 91 28.16 9.94 -2.87
CA LEU A 91 27.49 9.39 -1.68
C LEU A 91 28.45 9.29 -0.48
N THR A 92 29.69 8.89 -0.73
CA THR A 92 30.69 8.69 0.32
C THR A 92 31.44 9.96 0.71
N GLU A 93 31.87 10.77 -0.25
CA GLU A 93 32.63 12.02 -0.01
C GLU A 93 31.78 13.06 0.70
N LYS A 94 30.50 13.18 0.31
CA LYS A 94 29.54 14.06 0.97
C LYS A 94 28.92 13.47 2.23
N LYS A 95 29.32 12.25 2.61
CA LYS A 95 28.92 11.59 3.86
C LYS A 95 27.39 11.43 3.98
N LEU A 96 26.73 11.15 2.86
CA LEU A 96 25.26 11.08 2.76
C LEU A 96 24.68 9.77 3.29
N ILE A 97 25.54 8.83 3.64
CA ILE A 97 25.20 7.53 4.22
C ILE A 97 25.79 7.49 5.63
N GLY A 98 24.93 7.27 6.63
CA GLY A 98 25.29 7.17 8.04
C GLY A 98 26.06 5.90 8.38
N ASP A 99 26.19 5.60 9.68
CA ASP A 99 26.85 4.37 10.16
C ASP A 99 25.95 3.14 10.02
N CYS A 100 25.74 2.72 8.77
CA CYS A 100 24.88 1.59 8.41
C CYS A 100 25.58 0.58 7.51
N VAL A 101 26.92 0.53 7.49
CA VAL A 101 27.73 -0.33 6.60
C VAL A 101 27.25 -1.78 6.58
N VAL A 102 27.03 -2.37 7.76
CA VAL A 102 26.60 -3.77 7.88
C VAL A 102 25.21 -3.97 7.28
N HIS A 103 24.25 -3.12 7.66
CA HIS A 103 22.86 -3.21 7.20
C HIS A 103 22.77 -2.95 5.70
N LEU A 104 23.49 -1.95 5.19
CA LEU A 104 23.53 -1.62 3.77
C LEU A 104 24.13 -2.76 2.94
N GLY A 105 25.20 -3.40 3.41
CA GLY A 105 25.76 -4.58 2.74
C GLY A 105 24.76 -5.73 2.60
N VAL A 106 23.97 -5.96 3.65
CA VAL A 106 22.94 -6.99 3.64
C VAL A 106 21.81 -6.63 2.66
N GLU A 107 21.31 -5.39 2.69
CA GLU A 107 20.24 -4.95 1.78
C GLU A 107 20.68 -4.95 0.30
N LEU A 108 21.96 -4.70 0.04
CA LEU A 108 22.54 -4.80 -1.29
C LEU A 108 22.80 -6.25 -1.75
N GLY A 109 22.59 -7.23 -0.87
CA GLY A 109 22.75 -8.65 -1.18
C GLY A 109 24.20 -9.14 -1.20
N LEU A 110 25.12 -8.45 -0.52
CA LEU A 110 26.51 -8.89 -0.40
C LEU A 110 26.66 -10.05 0.59
N SER A 111 27.62 -10.93 0.33
CA SER A 111 27.97 -12.00 1.27
C SER A 111 28.52 -11.44 2.59
N ILE A 112 28.30 -12.16 3.70
CA ILE A 112 28.85 -11.80 5.01
C ILE A 112 30.38 -11.70 4.98
N ASN A 113 31.05 -12.54 4.17
CA ASN A 113 32.49 -12.52 4.04
C ASN A 113 32.96 -11.22 3.37
N SER A 114 32.27 -10.78 2.32
CA SER A 114 32.57 -9.51 1.65
C SER A 114 32.39 -8.31 2.59
N ILE A 115 31.32 -8.30 3.40
CA ILE A 115 31.07 -7.24 4.39
C ILE A 115 32.14 -7.25 5.49
N LYS A 116 32.49 -8.42 6.02
CA LYS A 116 33.55 -8.57 7.03
C LYS A 116 34.90 -8.10 6.50
N GLU A 117 35.25 -8.49 5.28
CA GLU A 117 36.46 -8.06 4.62
C GLU A 117 36.50 -6.54 4.48
N THR A 118 35.38 -5.89 4.11
CA THR A 118 35.29 -4.43 4.05
C THR A 118 35.56 -3.76 5.41
N ILE A 119 35.02 -4.31 6.50
CA ILE A 119 35.24 -3.79 7.86
C ILE A 119 36.71 -3.97 8.28
N VAL A 120 37.32 -5.09 7.93
CA VAL A 120 38.73 -5.40 8.24
C VAL A 120 39.69 -4.53 7.44
N ASN A 121 39.42 -4.32 6.15
CA ASN A 121 40.26 -3.52 5.26
C ASN A 121 40.23 -2.03 5.62
N ASN A 122 39.09 -1.55 6.13
CA ASN A 122 38.88 -0.14 6.45
C ASN A 122 38.51 0.05 7.94
N PRO A 123 39.39 -0.25 8.90
CA PRO A 123 39.01 -0.39 10.31
C PRO A 123 38.68 0.93 11.03
N ARG A 124 39.03 2.09 10.48
CA ARG A 124 38.87 3.40 11.16
C ARG A 124 38.04 4.43 10.40
N ASN A 125 37.83 4.25 9.11
CA ASN A 125 37.12 5.21 8.29
C ASN A 125 35.80 4.60 7.81
N LEU A 126 34.70 5.13 8.35
CA LEU A 126 33.35 4.73 7.97
C LEU A 126 33.09 4.90 6.47
N TYR A 127 33.55 6.00 5.88
CA TYR A 127 33.24 6.32 4.49
C TYR A 127 34.03 5.46 3.52
N ASP A 128 35.26 5.07 3.87
CA ASP A 128 36.03 4.09 3.09
C ASP A 128 35.35 2.71 3.12
N ARG A 129 34.71 2.34 4.25
CA ARG A 129 33.90 1.11 4.32
C ARG A 129 32.70 1.18 3.40
N ILE A 130 31.94 2.28 3.44
CA ILE A 130 30.75 2.45 2.60
C ILE A 130 31.16 2.44 1.12
N HIS A 131 32.27 3.09 0.78
CA HIS A 131 32.80 3.13 -0.58
C HIS A 131 33.19 1.74 -1.08
N ASP A 132 34.05 1.04 -0.34
CA ASP A 132 34.47 -0.33 -0.67
C ASP A 132 33.27 -1.27 -0.80
N LEU A 133 32.27 -1.12 0.07
CA LEU A 133 31.04 -1.90 0.03
C LEU A 133 30.21 -1.65 -1.24
N LEU A 134 30.01 -0.39 -1.62
CA LEU A 134 29.28 -0.03 -2.84
C LEU A 134 30.03 -0.45 -4.11
N ILE A 135 31.36 -0.35 -4.11
CA ILE A 135 32.20 -0.85 -5.21
C ILE A 135 32.08 -2.35 -5.33
N LYS A 136 32.23 -3.10 -4.22
CA LYS A 136 32.05 -4.56 -4.22
C LYS A 136 30.67 -4.94 -4.72
N TRP A 137 29.61 -4.26 -4.28
CA TRP A 137 28.25 -4.52 -4.77
C TRP A 137 28.13 -4.27 -6.28
N LYS A 138 28.66 -3.15 -6.77
CA LYS A 138 28.64 -2.79 -8.20
C LYS A 138 29.41 -3.78 -9.08
N THR A 139 30.54 -4.31 -8.60
CA THR A 139 31.43 -5.18 -9.40
C THR A 139 31.26 -6.67 -9.14
N CYS A 140 30.39 -7.06 -8.22
CA CYS A 140 30.25 -8.45 -7.83
C CYS A 140 29.58 -9.25 -8.95
N ASN A 141 30.29 -10.27 -9.42
CA ASN A 141 29.87 -11.17 -10.50
C ASN A 141 29.53 -12.57 -9.95
N GLU A 142 29.05 -12.65 -8.71
CA GLU A 142 28.65 -13.93 -8.12
C GLU A 142 27.48 -14.54 -8.93
N PRO A 143 27.45 -15.88 -9.16
CA PRO A 143 26.54 -16.53 -10.10
C PRO A 143 25.03 -16.30 -9.90
N ASN A 144 24.61 -15.72 -8.77
CA ASN A 144 23.20 -15.46 -8.44
C ASN A 144 22.98 -14.01 -8.01
N MET A 145 23.95 -13.12 -8.24
CA MET A 145 23.82 -11.75 -7.81
C MET A 145 22.93 -10.97 -8.77
N VAL A 146 21.95 -10.25 -8.21
CA VAL A 146 21.07 -9.42 -9.03
C VAL A 146 21.83 -8.17 -9.49
N THR A 147 21.57 -7.75 -10.73
CA THR A 147 22.19 -6.58 -11.34
C THR A 147 22.12 -5.35 -10.42
N PRO A 148 23.26 -4.67 -10.16
CA PRO A 148 23.32 -3.56 -9.24
C PRO A 148 22.79 -2.29 -9.89
N THR A 149 21.47 -2.09 -9.86
CA THR A 149 20.78 -0.96 -10.49
C THR A 149 20.59 0.21 -9.54
N ILE A 150 20.38 1.42 -10.08
CA ILE A 150 20.04 2.62 -9.28
C ILE A 150 18.78 2.39 -8.44
N TYR A 151 17.76 1.72 -9.00
CA TYR A 151 16.56 1.32 -8.24
C TYR A 151 16.91 0.54 -6.96
N ARG A 152 17.78 -0.46 -7.07
CA ARG A 152 18.20 -1.29 -5.92
C ARG A 152 18.98 -0.50 -4.89
N LEU A 153 19.81 0.44 -5.34
CA LEU A 153 20.52 1.34 -4.45
C LEU A 153 19.52 2.21 -3.67
N MET A 154 18.49 2.75 -4.32
CA MET A 154 17.44 3.54 -3.66
C MET A 154 16.68 2.73 -2.61
N MET A 155 16.24 1.51 -2.96
CA MET A 155 15.56 0.61 -2.03
C MET A 155 16.42 0.29 -0.80
N ALA A 156 17.70 -0.01 -1.02
CA ALA A 156 18.62 -0.29 0.07
C ALA A 156 18.82 0.94 0.98
N LEU A 157 18.99 2.13 0.39
CA LEU A 157 19.12 3.39 1.14
C LEU A 157 17.86 3.73 1.94
N GLN A 158 16.67 3.50 1.38
CA GLN A 158 15.41 3.71 2.08
C GLN A 158 15.27 2.78 3.29
N ARG A 159 15.58 1.49 3.14
CA ARG A 159 15.44 0.48 4.21
C ARG A 159 16.44 0.64 5.35
N VAL A 160 17.61 1.20 5.07
CA VAL A 160 18.60 1.54 6.11
C VAL A 160 18.43 2.96 6.63
N GLU A 161 17.32 3.64 6.29
CA GLU A 161 16.98 4.99 6.72
C GLU A 161 18.05 6.06 6.38
N ALA A 162 18.79 5.86 5.28
CA ALA A 162 19.79 6.80 4.76
C ALA A 162 19.12 7.90 3.90
N ALA A 163 18.29 8.73 4.54
CA ALA A 163 17.43 9.71 3.88
C ALA A 163 18.21 10.70 2.98
N ASP A 164 19.35 11.22 3.43
CA ASP A 164 20.18 12.16 2.65
C ASP A 164 20.76 11.50 1.39
N GLY A 165 21.20 10.24 1.51
CA GLY A 165 21.68 9.44 0.39
C GLY A 165 20.57 9.14 -0.61
N LEU A 166 19.38 8.78 -0.12
CA LEU A 166 18.20 8.54 -0.94
C LEU A 166 17.79 9.80 -1.71
N ALA A 167 17.67 10.94 -1.03
CA ALA A 167 17.33 12.22 -1.65
C ALA A 167 18.33 12.63 -2.73
N PHE A 168 19.64 12.42 -2.49
CA PHE A 168 20.67 12.68 -3.50
C PHE A 168 20.49 11.81 -4.75
N VAL A 169 20.23 10.50 -4.60
CA VAL A 169 20.02 9.61 -5.75
C VAL A 169 18.74 9.97 -6.49
N MET A 170 17.64 10.23 -5.78
CA MET A 170 16.36 10.67 -6.37
C MET A 170 16.54 11.94 -7.22
N LYS A 171 17.23 12.94 -6.68
CA LYS A 171 17.52 14.18 -7.40
C LYS A 171 18.44 13.97 -8.60
N THR A 172 19.47 13.13 -8.48
CA THR A 172 20.44 12.88 -9.56
C THR A 172 19.80 12.22 -10.77
N TYR A 173 18.74 11.44 -10.55
CA TYR A 173 18.03 10.70 -11.59
C TYR A 173 16.63 11.29 -11.92
N ASP A 174 16.40 12.56 -11.54
CA ASP A 174 15.17 13.33 -11.81
C ASP A 174 13.87 12.63 -11.33
N VAL A 175 13.94 11.84 -10.26
CA VAL A 175 12.78 11.09 -9.74
C VAL A 175 11.76 12.03 -9.09
N GLU A 176 12.20 13.15 -8.51
CA GLU A 176 11.35 14.12 -7.79
C GLU A 176 10.38 14.89 -8.72
N GLN A 177 10.77 15.18 -9.96
CA GLN A 177 9.94 16.00 -10.87
C GLN A 177 8.68 15.27 -11.36
N ASN A 178 8.69 13.94 -11.41
CA ASN A 178 7.52 13.14 -11.75
C ASN A 178 6.52 13.02 -10.58
N TYR A 179 6.96 13.33 -9.36
CA TYR A 179 6.10 13.33 -8.18
C TYR A 179 5.21 14.59 -8.16
N GLU A 180 5.78 15.76 -8.45
CA GLU A 180 5.06 17.04 -8.48
C GLU A 180 4.21 17.25 -9.74
N SER A 181 4.55 16.64 -10.89
CA SER A 181 3.75 16.78 -12.12
C SER A 181 2.41 16.03 -12.09
N SER A 182 2.12 15.24 -11.05
CA SER A 182 0.80 14.67 -10.81
C SER A 182 -0.14 15.61 -10.02
N GLU A 183 0.39 16.70 -9.47
CA GLU A 183 -0.36 17.73 -8.74
C GLU A 183 -0.20 19.11 -9.41
N THR A 184 -1.03 19.42 -10.41
CA THR A 184 -1.09 20.79 -10.93
C THR A 184 -1.99 21.68 -10.04
N VAL A 185 -1.29 22.49 -9.26
CA VAL A 185 -1.63 23.65 -8.43
C VAL A 185 -2.79 24.57 -8.89
N ALA A 186 -3.67 24.86 -7.93
CA ALA A 186 -4.43 26.09 -7.65
C ALA A 186 -4.66 27.14 -8.76
N ARG A 187 -5.94 27.43 -9.06
CA ARG A 187 -6.41 28.79 -9.38
C ARG A 187 -7.72 29.13 -8.67
N LEU A 188 -7.67 30.30 -8.04
CA LEU A 188 -8.72 31.04 -7.36
C LEU A 188 -9.94 31.31 -8.27
N ASN A 189 -11.14 31.22 -7.69
CA ASN A 189 -12.37 31.85 -8.18
C ASN A 189 -12.29 33.38 -7.96
N PRO A 190 -12.93 34.28 -8.74
CA PRO A 190 -14.40 34.26 -8.83
C PRO A 190 -15.08 34.84 -10.11
N TYR A 191 -16.36 34.48 -10.27
CA TYR A 191 -17.49 35.17 -10.94
C TYR A 191 -17.73 35.07 -12.47
N LYS A 192 -18.93 34.52 -12.76
CA LYS A 192 -19.96 34.89 -13.77
C LYS A 192 -19.53 35.04 -15.23
N GLU A 193 -19.97 34.10 -16.05
CA GLU A 193 -20.59 34.43 -17.34
C GLU A 193 -21.66 33.39 -17.74
N LYS A 194 -22.77 33.90 -18.27
CA LYS A 194 -23.90 33.13 -18.79
C LYS A 194 -23.51 32.54 -20.15
N CYS A 195 -23.73 31.25 -20.37
CA CYS A 195 -23.85 30.70 -21.72
C CYS A 195 -25.16 29.94 -21.88
N ASN A 196 -25.91 30.32 -22.92
CA ASN A 196 -27.15 29.68 -23.38
C ASN A 196 -26.88 28.27 -23.93
N PRO A 197 -27.90 27.38 -23.97
CA PRO A 197 -27.73 26.00 -24.42
C PRO A 197 -27.52 25.94 -25.94
N ILE A 198 -26.49 25.19 -26.36
CA ILE A 198 -26.28 24.78 -27.76
C ILE A 198 -27.08 23.49 -27.99
N GLN A 199 -27.88 23.46 -29.06
CA GLN A 199 -28.63 22.28 -29.50
C GLN A 199 -27.69 21.15 -29.97
N PRO A 200 -28.08 19.87 -29.84
CA PRO A 200 -27.23 18.75 -30.20
C PRO A 200 -27.19 18.60 -31.72
N ASN A 201 -25.98 18.61 -32.29
CA ASN A 201 -25.74 18.06 -33.61
C ASN A 201 -25.20 16.64 -33.48
N ASP A 202 -25.78 15.76 -34.29
CA ASP A 202 -25.46 14.34 -34.45
C ASP A 202 -23.96 14.09 -34.65
N SER A 203 -23.37 13.31 -33.75
CA SER A 203 -22.29 12.37 -34.09
C SER A 203 -22.26 11.24 -33.07
N SER A 204 -22.73 10.07 -33.48
CA SER A 204 -22.69 8.83 -32.72
C SER A 204 -21.25 8.30 -32.62
N THR A 205 -20.51 8.69 -31.59
CA THR A 205 -19.23 8.04 -31.27
C THR A 205 -19.40 7.27 -29.96
N LYS A 206 -19.54 5.94 -30.07
CA LYS A 206 -19.48 5.04 -28.92
C LYS A 206 -18.03 4.96 -28.45
N VAL A 207 -17.78 5.25 -27.18
CA VAL A 207 -16.48 5.03 -26.53
C VAL A 207 -16.51 3.63 -25.91
N ARG A 208 -15.50 2.82 -26.20
CA ARG A 208 -15.36 1.46 -25.67
C ARG A 208 -14.25 1.49 -24.63
N VAL A 209 -14.60 1.23 -23.37
CA VAL A 209 -13.62 1.19 -22.27
C VAL A 209 -13.31 -0.27 -21.98
N ARG A 210 -12.03 -0.60 -21.95
CA ARG A 210 -11.51 -1.94 -21.64
C ARG A 210 -10.88 -1.90 -20.27
N VAL A 211 -11.39 -2.71 -19.35
CA VAL A 211 -10.85 -2.84 -18.00
C VAL A 211 -10.29 -4.25 -17.84
N LYS A 212 -9.04 -4.36 -17.40
CA LYS A 212 -8.36 -5.64 -17.24
C LYS A 212 -8.01 -5.87 -15.77
N ALA A 213 -8.66 -6.85 -15.15
CA ALA A 213 -8.40 -7.28 -13.79
C ALA A 213 -7.96 -8.76 -13.81
N GLY A 214 -6.65 -9.01 -13.69
CA GLY A 214 -6.09 -10.36 -13.78
C GLY A 214 -6.34 -11.03 -15.14
N LYS A 215 -6.99 -12.21 -15.15
CA LYS A 215 -7.36 -12.93 -16.39
C LYS A 215 -8.67 -12.44 -17.03
N ASN A 216 -9.43 -11.57 -16.35
CA ASN A 216 -10.74 -11.14 -16.81
C ASN A 216 -10.63 -9.78 -17.52
N VAL A 217 -11.27 -9.68 -18.69
CA VAL A 217 -11.37 -8.45 -19.48
C VAL A 217 -12.84 -8.06 -19.51
N PHE A 218 -13.16 -6.89 -18.98
CA PHE A 218 -14.49 -6.30 -19.01
C PHE A 218 -14.53 -5.22 -20.10
N VAL A 219 -15.60 -5.22 -20.90
CA VAL A 219 -15.78 -4.26 -22.00
C VAL A 219 -17.15 -3.63 -21.83
N HIS A 220 -17.19 -2.31 -21.60
CA HIS A 220 -18.44 -1.56 -21.53
C HIS A 220 -18.64 -0.72 -22.79
N GLU A 221 -19.83 -0.81 -23.39
CA GLU A 221 -20.32 0.11 -24.44
C GLU A 221 -21.39 1.03 -23.84
N VAL A 222 -21.20 2.34 -23.96
CA VAL A 222 -22.16 3.33 -23.44
C VAL A 222 -22.94 3.97 -24.59
N ALA A 223 -24.27 4.03 -24.47
CA ALA A 223 -25.16 4.77 -25.36
C ALA A 223 -25.60 6.10 -24.71
N PRO A 224 -25.82 7.18 -25.48
CA PRO A 224 -26.09 8.48 -24.90
C PRO A 224 -27.57 8.65 -24.54
N GLY A 225 -27.86 8.84 -23.26
CA GLY A 225 -29.15 9.38 -22.81
C GLY A 225 -29.68 8.80 -21.50
N ILE A 226 -29.21 9.35 -20.37
CA ILE A 226 -29.91 9.75 -19.12
C ILE A 226 -28.79 10.11 -18.13
N ALA A 227 -28.86 11.30 -17.55
CA ALA A 227 -27.83 11.84 -16.66
C ALA A 227 -27.80 11.11 -15.31
N SER A 228 -27.07 10.00 -15.22
CA SER A 228 -26.28 9.64 -14.04
C SER A 228 -24.83 10.09 -14.28
N VAL A 229 -24.00 10.18 -13.24
CA VAL A 229 -22.56 10.41 -13.39
C VAL A 229 -22.03 9.32 -14.33
N ALA A 230 -21.69 9.72 -15.56
CA ALA A 230 -21.71 8.86 -16.72
C ALA A 230 -20.88 7.57 -16.53
N GLY A 231 -21.56 6.44 -16.37
CA GLY A 231 -20.94 5.11 -16.38
C GLY A 231 -21.17 4.23 -15.15
N PHE A 232 -21.49 4.79 -13.99
CA PHE A 232 -21.59 4.02 -12.74
C PHE A 232 -23.03 3.76 -12.30
N THR A 233 -23.25 2.59 -11.72
CA THR A 233 -24.49 2.19 -11.05
C THR A 233 -24.62 2.91 -9.70
N ASN A 234 -25.85 2.99 -9.19
CA ASN A 234 -26.07 3.51 -7.84
C ASN A 234 -25.38 2.66 -6.77
N GLU A 235 -25.21 1.35 -7.03
CA GLU A 235 -24.57 0.43 -6.09
C GLU A 235 -23.07 0.68 -5.99
N GLU A 236 -22.40 0.98 -7.11
CA GLU A 236 -21.00 1.42 -7.15
C GLU A 236 -20.85 2.77 -6.43
N ILE A 237 -21.74 3.74 -6.69
CA ILE A 237 -21.73 5.04 -6.00
C ILE A 237 -21.89 4.87 -4.48
N ASN A 238 -22.82 4.01 -4.04
CA ASN A 238 -23.04 3.71 -2.64
C ASN A 238 -21.80 3.06 -2.00
N PHE A 239 -21.18 2.11 -2.71
CA PHE A 239 -19.95 1.47 -2.28
C PHE A 239 -18.83 2.50 -2.12
N THR A 240 -18.63 3.37 -3.11
CA THR A 240 -17.63 4.45 -3.05
C THR A 240 -17.86 5.36 -1.85
N LYS A 241 -19.11 5.79 -1.61
CA LYS A 241 -19.45 6.62 -0.44
C LYS A 241 -19.14 5.91 0.87
N MET A 242 -19.50 4.64 0.98
CA MET A 242 -19.22 3.85 2.18
C MET A 242 -17.72 3.63 2.38
N GLY A 243 -16.98 3.50 1.28
CA GLY A 243 -15.54 3.47 1.26
C GLY A 243 -14.87 4.73 1.79
N MET A 244 -15.32 5.89 1.30
CA MET A 244 -14.87 7.18 1.81
C MET A 244 -15.19 7.33 3.30
N ILE A 245 -16.36 6.86 3.76
CA ILE A 245 -16.71 6.88 5.20
C ILE A 245 -15.73 6.01 5.99
N ALA A 246 -15.45 4.79 5.53
CA ALA A 246 -14.51 3.91 6.20
C ALA A 246 -13.11 4.53 6.33
N LEU A 247 -12.56 5.02 5.22
CA LEU A 247 -11.21 5.55 5.14
C LEU A 247 -11.05 6.90 5.85
N ASN A 248 -11.99 7.83 5.63
CA ASN A 248 -11.84 9.22 6.07
C ASN A 248 -12.53 9.54 7.39
N ILE A 249 -13.36 8.64 7.92
CA ILE A 249 -14.09 8.88 9.18
C ILE A 249 -13.81 7.77 10.18
N LEU A 250 -14.03 6.51 9.80
CA LEU A 250 -13.97 5.43 10.79
C LEU A 250 -12.54 5.17 11.28
N ALA A 251 -11.53 5.32 10.42
CA ALA A 251 -10.13 5.30 10.84
C ALA A 251 -9.82 6.41 11.86
N ASP A 252 -10.28 7.64 11.59
CA ASP A 252 -10.07 8.79 12.47
C ASP A 252 -10.72 8.60 13.85
N VAL A 253 -11.95 8.08 13.87
CA VAL A 253 -12.67 7.75 15.11
C VAL A 253 -11.87 6.78 15.97
N LEU A 254 -11.37 5.70 15.36
CA LEU A 254 -10.56 4.71 16.08
C LEU A 254 -9.23 5.30 16.55
N TYR A 255 -8.59 6.13 15.74
CA TYR A 255 -7.34 6.79 16.10
C TYR A 255 -7.53 7.71 17.30
N ASP A 256 -8.54 8.59 17.27
CA ASP A 256 -8.82 9.55 18.33
C ASP A 256 -9.22 8.86 19.63
N LEU A 257 -9.95 7.76 19.55
CA LEU A 257 -10.28 6.95 20.70
C LEU A 257 -9.02 6.32 21.33
N LEU A 258 -8.07 5.89 20.50
CA LEU A 258 -6.87 5.17 20.93
C LEU A 258 -5.78 6.08 21.49
N LYS A 259 -5.66 7.29 20.94
CA LYS A 259 -4.57 8.23 21.19
C LYS A 259 -4.33 8.55 22.68
N PRO A 260 -5.36 8.76 23.53
CA PRO A 260 -5.16 9.04 24.95
C PRO A 260 -4.54 7.85 25.72
N ASP A 261 -4.85 6.63 25.29
CA ASP A 261 -4.39 5.40 25.95
C ASP A 261 -3.07 4.87 25.39
N LYS A 262 -2.68 5.31 24.18
CA LYS A 262 -1.44 4.89 23.52
C LYS A 262 -0.64 6.10 23.00
N PRO A 263 0.28 6.67 23.81
CA PRO A 263 1.03 7.88 23.46
C PRO A 263 2.04 7.68 22.31
N HIS A 264 2.50 6.44 22.08
CA HIS A 264 3.41 6.07 20.99
C HIS A 264 2.66 5.36 19.85
N LEU A 265 1.54 5.93 19.42
CA LEU A 265 0.83 5.46 18.24
C LEU A 265 1.57 5.90 16.97
N ARG A 266 1.45 5.11 15.90
CA ARG A 266 1.97 5.50 14.59
C ARG A 266 1.37 6.84 14.14
N PRO A 267 2.02 7.56 13.21
CA PRO A 267 1.42 8.71 12.55
C PRO A 267 0.04 8.35 12.00
N ARG A 268 -0.90 9.30 12.06
CA ARG A 268 -2.30 9.06 11.65
C ARG A 268 -2.39 8.57 10.19
N SER A 269 -1.56 9.10 9.32
CA SER A 269 -1.45 8.70 7.90
C SER A 269 -1.11 7.23 7.70
N ASP A 270 -0.46 6.60 8.68
CA ASP A 270 0.09 5.25 8.56
C ASP A 270 -0.80 4.22 9.29
N CYS A 271 -1.97 4.66 9.76
CA CYS A 271 -2.89 3.87 10.55
C CYS A 271 -4.12 3.51 9.72
N ASP A 272 -4.26 2.24 9.35
CA ASP A 272 -5.51 1.72 8.81
C ASP A 272 -6.44 1.18 9.91
N ILE A 273 -7.70 0.93 9.57
CA ILE A 273 -8.69 0.34 10.50
C ILE A 273 -8.20 -1.00 11.07
N THR A 274 -7.47 -1.80 10.28
CA THR A 274 -6.95 -3.10 10.72
C THR A 274 -5.98 -2.95 11.88
N TYR A 275 -4.99 -2.06 11.73
CA TYR A 275 -4.01 -1.74 12.76
C TYR A 275 -4.68 -1.15 13.99
N LEU A 276 -5.52 -0.13 13.81
CA LEU A 276 -6.20 0.55 14.92
C LEU A 276 -7.09 -0.41 15.72
N TYR A 277 -7.82 -1.28 15.04
CA TYR A 277 -8.62 -2.33 15.67
C TYR A 277 -7.76 -3.29 16.50
N GLN A 278 -6.62 -3.75 15.97
CA GLN A 278 -5.70 -4.62 16.71
C GLN A 278 -5.16 -3.96 17.97
N GLU A 279 -4.85 -2.67 17.90
CA GLU A 279 -4.36 -1.92 19.06
C GLU A 279 -5.43 -1.71 20.13
N HIS A 280 -6.67 -1.38 19.74
CA HIS A 280 -7.82 -1.35 20.66
C HIS A 280 -8.02 -2.69 21.38
N ARG A 281 -7.91 -3.79 20.65
CA ARG A 281 -8.03 -5.14 21.21
C ARG A 281 -6.91 -5.47 22.21
N LYS A 282 -5.68 -5.03 21.94
CA LYS A 282 -4.52 -5.24 22.85
C LYS A 282 -4.69 -4.49 24.17
N LEU A 283 -5.24 -3.27 24.14
CA LEU A 283 -5.52 -2.51 25.37
C LEU A 283 -6.60 -3.16 26.23
N ASN A 284 -7.53 -3.89 25.61
CA ASN A 284 -8.62 -4.62 26.27
C ASN A 284 -9.48 -3.74 27.23
N LYS A 285 -9.50 -2.42 26.99
CA LYS A 285 -10.23 -1.44 27.79
C LYS A 285 -11.71 -1.36 27.43
N HIS A 286 -12.02 -1.56 26.16
CA HIS A 286 -13.37 -1.47 25.59
C HIS A 286 -13.81 -2.84 25.07
N ILE A 287 -14.03 -3.79 25.98
CA ILE A 287 -14.48 -5.14 25.60
C ILE A 287 -15.92 -5.05 25.08
N PRO A 288 -16.21 -5.55 23.86
CA PRO A 288 -17.57 -5.61 23.34
C PRO A 288 -18.46 -6.52 24.18
N THR A 289 -19.77 -6.28 24.17
CA THR A 289 -20.77 -7.05 24.93
C THR A 289 -20.71 -8.54 24.58
N ASN A 290 -20.45 -8.85 23.30
CA ASN A 290 -20.33 -10.23 22.79
C ASN A 290 -18.88 -10.67 22.56
N GLY A 291 -17.92 -9.97 23.15
CA GLY A 291 -16.50 -10.21 22.93
C GLY A 291 -16.01 -9.81 21.53
N TRP A 292 -14.70 -9.97 21.31
CA TRP A 292 -14.04 -9.61 20.06
C TRP A 292 -14.26 -10.65 18.97
N GLY A 293 -14.49 -10.21 17.73
CA GLY A 293 -14.65 -11.10 16.58
C GLY A 293 -16.06 -11.68 16.44
N GLY A 294 -17.05 -11.05 17.07
CA GLY A 294 -18.46 -11.42 16.89
C GLY A 294 -18.94 -11.20 15.45
N MET A 295 -20.18 -11.59 15.14
CA MET A 295 -20.85 -11.17 13.91
C MET A 295 -21.61 -9.86 14.14
N CYS A 296 -21.74 -9.00 13.13
CA CYS A 296 -22.45 -7.72 13.26
C CYS A 296 -23.91 -7.90 13.74
N GLN A 297 -24.56 -9.01 13.36
CA GLN A 297 -25.93 -9.36 13.78
C GLN A 297 -26.04 -9.77 15.26
N ALA A 298 -24.92 -10.17 15.88
CA ALA A 298 -24.86 -10.47 17.30
C ALA A 298 -24.88 -9.19 18.14
N ILE A 299 -24.48 -8.05 17.56
CA ILE A 299 -24.42 -6.77 18.23
C ILE A 299 -25.76 -6.05 18.02
N GLN A 300 -26.62 -6.13 19.02
CA GLN A 300 -27.95 -5.53 18.97
C GLN A 300 -27.84 -4.01 18.96
N VAL A 301 -28.85 -3.31 18.45
CA VAL A 301 -28.89 -1.82 18.47
C VAL A 301 -28.82 -1.27 19.90
N THR A 302 -29.24 -2.06 20.89
CA THR A 302 -29.14 -1.75 22.32
C THR A 302 -27.74 -1.87 22.89
N ASP A 303 -26.84 -2.59 22.21
CA ASP A 303 -25.46 -2.82 22.66
C ASP A 303 -24.60 -1.61 22.29
N ILE A 304 -24.73 -0.55 23.07
CA ILE A 304 -24.16 0.79 22.79
C ILE A 304 -22.81 1.03 23.47
N SER A 305 -22.10 -0.03 23.89
CA SER A 305 -20.77 0.14 24.48
C SER A 305 -19.76 0.61 23.42
N THR A 306 -18.70 1.28 23.87
CA THR A 306 -17.59 1.66 22.99
C THR A 306 -16.97 0.45 22.29
N GLY A 307 -16.89 -0.71 22.96
CA GLY A 307 -16.38 -1.94 22.36
C GLY A 307 -17.26 -2.45 21.22
N ASP A 308 -18.57 -2.40 21.40
CA ASP A 308 -19.54 -2.78 20.36
C ASP A 308 -19.44 -1.87 19.13
N ASP A 309 -19.21 -0.58 19.34
CA ASP A 309 -19.02 0.38 18.25
C ASP A 309 -17.71 0.16 17.48
N ILE A 310 -16.62 -0.22 18.16
CA ILE A 310 -15.36 -0.63 17.51
C ILE A 310 -15.60 -1.86 16.62
N GLU A 311 -16.37 -2.84 17.09
CA GLU A 311 -16.71 -4.02 16.29
C GLU A 311 -17.58 -3.66 15.07
N ARG A 312 -18.55 -2.76 15.21
CA ARG A 312 -19.37 -2.28 14.08
C ARG A 312 -18.52 -1.59 13.01
N ILE A 313 -17.51 -0.80 13.41
CA ILE A 313 -16.54 -0.20 12.49
C ILE A 313 -15.77 -1.28 11.73
N ARG A 314 -15.22 -2.27 12.44
CA ARG A 314 -14.50 -3.39 11.83
C ARG A 314 -15.39 -4.14 10.84
N HIS A 315 -16.64 -4.41 11.21
CA HIS A 315 -17.59 -5.12 10.36
C HIS A 315 -17.91 -4.37 9.08
N THR A 316 -18.18 -3.06 9.18
CA THR A 316 -18.42 -2.20 8.02
C THR A 316 -17.24 -2.29 7.06
N ARG A 317 -16.01 -2.13 7.56
CA ARG A 317 -14.81 -2.24 6.73
C ARG A 317 -14.64 -3.62 6.11
N ASN A 318 -14.89 -4.70 6.85
CA ASN A 318 -14.77 -6.06 6.33
C ASN A 318 -15.84 -6.38 5.27
N GLU A 319 -17.04 -5.84 5.40
CA GLU A 319 -18.09 -5.97 4.39
C GLU A 319 -17.67 -5.33 3.06
N LEU A 320 -17.05 -4.16 3.12
CA LEU A 320 -16.48 -3.51 1.93
C LEU A 320 -15.33 -4.33 1.32
N GLN A 321 -14.39 -4.78 2.13
CA GLN A 321 -13.22 -5.55 1.65
C GLN A 321 -13.62 -6.87 0.99
N HIS A 322 -14.74 -7.46 1.39
CA HIS A 322 -15.22 -8.75 0.89
C HIS A 322 -16.39 -8.63 -0.08
N SER A 323 -16.77 -7.42 -0.51
CA SER A 323 -17.73 -7.24 -1.59
C SER A 323 -17.11 -7.75 -2.90
N LYS A 324 -17.85 -8.57 -3.64
CA LYS A 324 -17.33 -9.28 -4.82
C LYS A 324 -17.33 -8.43 -6.09
N GLU A 325 -18.13 -7.38 -6.15
CA GLU A 325 -18.41 -6.62 -7.37
C GLU A 325 -18.40 -5.11 -7.15
N PHE A 326 -17.84 -4.62 -6.03
CA PHE A 326 -17.85 -3.18 -5.67
C PHE A 326 -19.25 -2.57 -5.62
N GLU A 327 -20.25 -3.42 -5.42
CA GLU A 327 -21.64 -3.03 -5.36
C GLU A 327 -22.10 -3.04 -3.91
N LEU A 328 -22.86 -2.00 -3.55
CA LEU A 328 -23.57 -1.91 -2.28
C LEU A 328 -25.00 -1.44 -2.53
N GLY A 329 -25.92 -2.40 -2.54
CA GLY A 329 -27.35 -2.14 -2.76
C GLY A 329 -27.93 -1.11 -1.79
N ASP A 330 -28.87 -0.30 -2.29
CA ASP A 330 -29.47 0.85 -1.59
C ASP A 330 -29.98 0.54 -0.18
N THR A 331 -30.63 -0.60 0.00
CA THR A 331 -31.18 -1.02 1.30
C THR A 331 -30.05 -1.21 2.31
N ARG A 332 -29.00 -1.93 1.92
CA ARG A 332 -27.87 -2.22 2.81
C ARG A 332 -27.04 -0.96 3.08
N PHE A 333 -26.85 -0.12 2.05
CA PHE A 333 -26.20 1.18 2.21
C PHE A 333 -26.91 2.06 3.24
N LYS A 334 -28.24 2.16 3.18
CA LYS A 334 -29.05 2.93 4.14
C LYS A 334 -28.96 2.36 5.56
N GLU A 335 -28.97 1.03 5.71
CA GLU A 335 -28.80 0.37 7.00
C GLU A 335 -27.44 0.73 7.62
N LEU A 336 -26.35 0.56 6.87
CA LEU A 336 -25.00 0.92 7.32
C LEU A 336 -24.92 2.41 7.68
N CYS A 337 -25.44 3.30 6.84
CA CYS A 337 -25.46 4.73 7.13
C CYS A 337 -26.18 5.07 8.44
N ASN A 338 -27.28 4.39 8.76
CA ASN A 338 -28.00 4.61 10.01
C ASN A 338 -27.19 4.11 11.22
N ILE A 339 -26.61 2.92 11.12
CA ILE A 339 -25.72 2.36 12.16
C ILE A 339 -24.54 3.31 12.42
N LEU A 340 -23.87 3.76 11.36
CA LEU A 340 -22.72 4.65 11.45
C LEU A 340 -23.13 6.03 11.98
N ARG A 341 -24.28 6.58 11.57
CA ARG A 341 -24.74 7.88 12.09
C ARG A 341 -24.89 7.86 13.61
N ASP A 342 -25.47 6.80 14.16
CA ASP A 342 -25.71 6.72 15.60
C ASP A 342 -24.42 6.49 16.40
N LEU A 343 -23.49 5.67 15.90
CA LEU A 343 -22.18 5.51 16.57
C LEU A 343 -21.32 6.77 16.46
N LEU A 344 -21.34 7.47 15.32
CA LEU A 344 -20.55 8.69 15.14
C LEU A 344 -21.03 9.81 16.08
N LYS A 345 -22.34 9.93 16.34
CA LYS A 345 -22.86 10.86 17.36
C LYS A 345 -22.30 10.59 18.76
N ARG A 346 -22.14 9.30 19.12
CA ARG A 346 -21.51 8.92 20.39
C ARG A 346 -20.04 9.30 20.41
N PHE A 347 -19.31 9.06 19.32
CA PHE A 347 -17.90 9.43 19.20
C PHE A 347 -17.64 10.93 19.12
N ASP A 348 -18.54 11.72 18.53
CA ASP A 348 -18.49 13.18 18.59
C ASP A 348 -18.50 13.67 20.05
N THR A 349 -19.33 13.05 20.88
CA THR A 349 -19.42 13.37 22.31
C THR A 349 -18.21 12.87 23.09
N LEU A 350 -17.72 11.66 22.77
CA LEU A 350 -16.65 10.98 23.49
C LEU A 350 -15.27 11.57 23.16
N ASN A 351 -14.94 11.66 21.87
CA ASN A 351 -13.62 12.10 21.40
C ASN A 351 -13.49 13.62 21.35
N LYS A 352 -14.62 14.34 21.22
CA LYS A 352 -14.67 15.80 21.04
C LYS A 352 -13.70 16.27 19.95
N PRO A 353 -13.82 15.74 18.72
CA PRO A 353 -12.91 16.10 17.65
C PRO A 353 -13.08 17.58 17.29
N ALA A 354 -12.04 18.19 16.71
CA ALA A 354 -12.10 19.56 16.23
C ALA A 354 -13.17 19.76 15.13
N ARG A 355 -13.43 18.69 14.36
CA ARG A 355 -14.48 18.59 13.35
C ARG A 355 -15.34 17.38 13.68
N LEU A 356 -16.65 17.57 13.75
CA LEU A 356 -17.57 16.47 14.05
C LEU A 356 -17.55 15.42 12.93
N TYR A 357 -17.48 14.16 13.31
CA TYR A 357 -17.55 13.04 12.38
C TYR A 357 -18.92 12.94 11.71
N THR A 358 -19.98 13.33 12.42
CA THR A 358 -21.33 13.36 11.84
C THR A 358 -21.45 14.42 10.75
N ASP A 359 -20.85 15.60 10.90
CA ASP A 359 -20.82 16.61 9.83
C ASP A 359 -20.07 16.07 8.61
N HIS A 360 -18.91 15.43 8.83
CA HIS A 360 -18.14 14.82 7.75
C HIS A 360 -18.92 13.72 7.03
N LEU A 361 -19.69 12.90 7.76
CA LEU A 361 -20.60 11.91 7.17
C LEU A 361 -21.65 12.57 6.27
N HIS A 362 -22.31 13.64 6.73
CA HIS A 362 -23.32 14.33 5.92
C HIS A 362 -22.73 14.92 4.64
N GLU A 363 -21.52 15.46 4.69
CA GLU A 363 -20.83 15.95 3.50
C GLU A 363 -20.55 14.85 2.48
N ILE A 364 -20.03 13.68 2.91
CA ILE A 364 -19.80 12.54 2.01
C ILE A 364 -21.13 12.06 1.40
N LEU A 365 -22.19 11.98 2.21
CA LEU A 365 -23.50 11.56 1.73
C LEU A 365 -24.10 12.54 0.71
N ALA A 366 -23.91 13.84 0.91
CA ALA A 366 -24.37 14.89 0.00
C ALA A 366 -23.47 15.04 -1.25
N LYS A 367 -22.26 14.47 -1.23
CA LYS A 367 -21.28 14.60 -2.31
C LYS A 367 -21.79 13.95 -3.60
N ILE A 368 -21.56 14.65 -4.71
CA ILE A 368 -21.62 14.09 -6.06
C ILE A 368 -20.28 13.39 -6.30
N ILE A 369 -20.32 12.09 -6.52
CA ILE A 369 -19.13 11.26 -6.70
C ILE A 369 -18.64 11.39 -8.15
N SER A 370 -17.34 11.60 -8.33
CA SER A 370 -16.69 11.59 -9.63
C SER A 370 -16.14 10.20 -9.98
N ALA A 371 -15.94 9.93 -11.27
CA ALA A 371 -15.35 8.67 -11.75
C ALA A 371 -13.97 8.38 -11.12
N GLN A 372 -13.16 9.42 -10.95
CA GLN A 372 -11.83 9.30 -10.33
C GLN A 372 -11.92 8.84 -8.87
N GLU A 373 -12.92 9.31 -8.14
CA GLU A 373 -13.12 8.91 -6.73
C GLU A 373 -13.60 7.48 -6.61
N VAL A 374 -14.43 7.00 -7.54
CA VAL A 374 -14.82 5.58 -7.59
C VAL A 374 -13.56 4.72 -7.69
N HIS A 375 -12.73 4.96 -8.71
CA HIS A 375 -11.50 4.20 -8.91
C HIS A 375 -10.48 4.34 -7.77
N SER A 376 -10.31 5.54 -7.21
CA SER A 376 -9.40 5.75 -6.07
C SER A 376 -9.82 4.90 -4.87
N ILE A 377 -11.12 4.86 -4.57
CA ILE A 377 -11.65 4.14 -3.41
C ILE A 377 -11.64 2.62 -3.65
N GLU A 378 -11.91 2.17 -4.88
CA GLU A 378 -11.76 0.76 -5.27
C GLU A 378 -10.33 0.26 -5.03
N ASN A 379 -9.34 1.04 -5.50
CA ASN A 379 -7.92 0.73 -5.33
C ASN A 379 -7.54 0.72 -3.84
N GLU A 380 -7.98 1.69 -3.05
CA GLU A 380 -7.60 1.80 -1.64
C GLU A 380 -8.23 0.70 -0.76
N ILE A 381 -9.48 0.31 -1.01
CA ILE A 381 -10.20 -0.68 -0.20
C ILE A 381 -9.79 -2.11 -0.50
N LEU A 382 -9.59 -2.45 -1.77
CA LEU A 382 -9.14 -3.79 -2.15
C LEU A 382 -7.61 -3.91 -2.16
N GLY A 383 -6.91 -2.78 -2.23
CA GLY A 383 -5.49 -2.73 -2.56
C GLY A 383 -5.17 -3.58 -3.78
N MET A 384 -6.02 -3.45 -4.81
CA MET A 384 -5.88 -3.98 -6.16
C MET A 384 -5.71 -2.78 -7.11
N ASP A 385 -4.62 -2.74 -7.88
CA ASP A 385 -4.42 -1.72 -8.92
C ASP A 385 -5.23 -2.07 -10.18
N ILE A 386 -6.08 -1.15 -10.63
CA ILE A 386 -6.74 -1.19 -11.95
C ILE A 386 -6.05 -0.18 -12.88
N THR A 387 -5.55 -0.65 -14.03
CA THR A 387 -5.10 0.21 -15.14
C THR A 387 -6.29 0.56 -16.03
N VAL A 388 -6.55 1.85 -16.22
CA VAL A 388 -7.58 2.36 -17.14
C VAL A 388 -6.91 2.70 -18.48
N GLU A 389 -7.15 1.89 -19.51
CA GLU A 389 -6.76 2.21 -20.90
C GLU A 389 -7.93 2.91 -21.60
N ILE A 390 -7.76 4.19 -21.92
CA ILE A 390 -8.70 4.94 -22.75
C ILE A 390 -8.29 4.75 -24.21
N GLU A 391 -8.98 3.87 -24.94
CA GLU A 391 -8.83 3.77 -26.39
C GLU A 391 -9.51 4.99 -27.05
N ASN A 392 -8.70 5.92 -27.57
CA ASN A 392 -9.21 6.99 -28.42
C ASN A 392 -9.78 6.38 -29.71
N PRO A 393 -11.00 6.77 -30.14
CA PRO A 393 -11.57 6.26 -31.37
C PRO A 393 -10.65 6.63 -32.54
N MET A 394 -10.18 5.62 -33.27
CA MET A 394 -9.38 5.82 -34.47
C MET A 394 -10.14 6.75 -35.42
N THR A 395 -9.52 7.90 -35.72
CA THR A 395 -9.93 8.74 -36.83
C THR A 395 -9.83 7.92 -38.11
N VAL A 396 -10.99 7.53 -38.65
CA VAL A 396 -11.09 7.02 -40.01
C VAL A 396 -10.77 8.21 -40.92
N GLN A 397 -9.57 8.22 -41.51
CA GLN A 397 -9.27 9.18 -42.59
C GLN A 397 -10.06 8.78 -43.85
N PRO A 398 -10.54 9.78 -44.62
CA PRO A 398 -11.43 9.58 -45.75
C PRO A 398 -10.82 8.80 -46.92
#